data_AF-A0A4E0QZ90-F1
#
_entry.id   AF-A0A4E0QZ90-F1
#
_cell.length_a   1.000
_cell.length_b   1.000
_cell.length_c   1.000
_cell.angle_alpha   90.00
_cell.angle_beta   90.00
_cell.angle_gamma   90.00
#
_symmetry.space_group_name_H-M   'P 1'
#
loop_
_entity.id
_entity.type
_entity.pdbx_description
1 polymer ?
#
loop_
_entity_poly.entity_id
_entity_poly.type
_entity_poly.pdbx_seq_one_letter_code
_entity_poly.pdbx_strand_id
1 'polypeptide(L)'
;MTELIERAKAADGVINTVNYDISDRRSEMSETWNEYLQLTLDKVNEKYAKSMLLHLSKHADRYWTPKDLKEELGIDLSIDQIKKRLVQLSEGDLIDRGVSDIQFKGLSDGTLNLILRNRFEEEIDGFAPDLKDVFQKQIKTLTSENSKLRGLLYHQCERTGDYSA
;
A
#
# COMPACT_ATOMS: atom_id res chain seq x y z
N MET A 1 -0.80 29.69 -17.62
CA MET A 1 -1.46 28.59 -18.36
C MET A 1 -0.46 27.48 -18.70
N THR A 2 0.73 27.80 -19.22
CA THR A 2 1.79 26.85 -19.58
C THR A 2 2.30 25.99 -18.41
N GLU A 3 2.52 26.57 -17.23
CA GLU A 3 3.04 25.84 -16.06
C GLU A 3 2.05 24.79 -15.50
N LEU A 4 0.74 25.05 -15.59
CA LEU A 4 -0.31 24.10 -15.20
C LEU A 4 -0.36 22.90 -16.15
N ILE A 5 -0.14 23.13 -17.46
CA ILE A 5 -0.11 22.08 -18.48
C ILE A 5 1.12 21.19 -18.29
N GLU A 6 2.29 21.77 -17.99
CA GLU A 6 3.51 20.99 -17.74
C GLU A 6 3.42 20.17 -16.44
N ARG A 7 2.81 20.71 -15.38
CA ARG A 7 2.56 19.93 -14.14
C ARG A 7 1.57 18.78 -14.37
N ALA A 8 0.53 18.99 -15.17
CA ALA A 8 -0.42 17.93 -15.51
C ALA A 8 0.25 16.81 -16.32
N LYS A 9 1.07 17.15 -17.33
CA LYS A 9 1.85 16.17 -18.09
C LYS A 9 2.84 15.40 -17.22
N ALA A 10 3.50 16.06 -16.28
CA ALA A 10 4.41 15.41 -15.34
C ALA A 10 3.65 14.43 -14.44
N ALA A 11 2.48 14.81 -13.93
CA ALA A 11 1.63 13.93 -13.13
C ALA A 11 1.17 12.70 -13.92
N ASP A 12 0.68 12.89 -15.15
CA ASP A 12 0.25 11.79 -16.02
C ASP A 12 1.41 10.85 -16.37
N GLY A 13 2.61 11.39 -16.60
CA GLY A 13 3.83 10.61 -16.80
C GLY A 13 4.14 9.72 -15.59
N VAL A 14 4.14 10.28 -14.38
CA VAL A 14 4.38 9.53 -13.14
C VAL A 14 3.32 8.44 -12.93
N ILE A 15 2.03 8.77 -13.11
CA ILE A 15 0.93 7.81 -12.96
C ILE A 15 1.11 6.63 -13.91
N ASN A 16 1.45 6.90 -15.18
CA ASN A 16 1.61 5.84 -16.16
C ASN A 16 2.80 4.94 -15.87
N THR A 17 3.95 5.51 -15.47
CA THR A 17 5.14 4.73 -15.10
C THR A 17 4.87 3.86 -13.87
N VAL A 18 4.33 4.43 -12.79
CA VAL A 18 4.04 3.65 -11.58
C VAL A 18 3.00 2.57 -11.87
N ASN A 19 1.96 2.89 -12.65
CA ASN A 19 0.97 1.89 -13.02
C ASN A 19 1.62 0.75 -13.84
N TYR A 20 2.51 1.05 -14.78
CA TYR A 20 3.26 0.04 -15.52
C TYR A 20 4.10 -0.83 -14.59
N ASP A 21 4.86 -0.22 -13.67
CA ASP A 21 5.72 -0.93 -12.73
C ASP A 21 4.94 -1.88 -11.80
N ILE A 22 3.68 -1.59 -11.51
CA ILE A 22 2.83 -2.44 -10.66
C ILE A 22 2.03 -3.47 -11.47
N SER A 23 1.50 -3.08 -12.64
CA SER A 23 0.52 -3.88 -13.37
C SER A 23 1.12 -4.80 -14.44
N ASP A 24 2.25 -4.42 -15.05
CA ASP A 24 2.92 -5.27 -16.03
C ASP A 24 3.74 -6.35 -15.32
N ARG A 25 3.50 -7.61 -15.68
CA ARG A 25 4.20 -8.76 -15.09
C ARG A 25 5.70 -8.78 -15.38
N ARG A 26 6.16 -8.06 -16.40
CA ARG A 26 7.56 -7.96 -16.85
C ARG A 26 8.30 -6.74 -16.31
N SER A 27 7.64 -5.90 -15.50
CA SER A 27 8.35 -4.83 -14.83
C SER A 27 9.25 -5.41 -13.73
N GLU A 28 10.39 -4.77 -13.50
CA GLU A 28 11.34 -5.18 -12.45
C GLU A 28 10.67 -5.22 -11.07
N MET A 29 9.82 -4.22 -10.77
CA MET A 29 9.08 -4.15 -9.50
C MET A 29 8.08 -5.31 -9.35
N SER A 30 7.33 -5.62 -10.41
CA SER A 30 6.39 -6.74 -10.38
C SER A 30 7.12 -8.08 -10.27
N GLU A 31 8.22 -8.27 -10.99
CA GLU A 31 9.04 -9.49 -10.92
C GLU A 31 9.64 -9.68 -9.53
N THR A 32 10.27 -8.63 -8.99
CA THR A 32 10.85 -8.65 -7.64
C THR A 32 9.82 -9.09 -6.61
N TRP A 33 8.67 -8.40 -6.51
CA TRP A 33 7.64 -8.80 -5.55
C TRP A 33 7.05 -10.18 -5.85
N ASN A 34 7.02 -10.60 -7.12
CA ASN A 34 6.57 -11.95 -7.46
C ASN A 34 7.45 -13.03 -6.83
N GLU A 35 8.77 -12.84 -6.81
CA GLU A 35 9.70 -13.80 -6.21
C GLU A 35 9.41 -13.96 -4.70
N TYR A 36 9.31 -12.87 -3.95
CA TYR A 36 8.97 -12.91 -2.52
C TYR A 36 7.61 -13.56 -2.27
N LEU A 37 6.60 -13.23 -3.09
CA LEU A 37 5.26 -13.79 -2.99
C LEU A 37 5.26 -15.30 -3.28
N GLN A 38 5.90 -15.77 -4.34
CA GLN A 38 5.96 -17.20 -4.68
C GLN A 38 6.70 -17.98 -3.58
N LEU A 39 7.89 -17.52 -3.19
CA LEU A 39 8.71 -18.18 -2.16
C LEU A 39 7.99 -18.34 -0.81
N THR A 40 7.09 -17.41 -0.49
CA THR A 40 6.39 -17.37 0.79
C THR A 40 5.02 -18.02 0.71
N LEU A 41 4.21 -17.71 -0.30
CA LEU A 41 2.85 -18.24 -0.45
C LEU A 41 2.84 -19.74 -0.75
N ASP A 42 3.81 -20.27 -1.50
CA ASP A 42 3.94 -21.72 -1.73
C ASP A 42 4.12 -22.49 -0.40
N LYS A 43 4.76 -21.86 0.59
CA LYS A 43 4.98 -22.43 1.93
C LYS A 43 3.77 -22.24 2.86
N VAL A 44 2.91 -21.28 2.56
CA VAL A 44 1.76 -20.87 3.37
C VAL A 44 0.48 -21.26 2.64
N ASN A 45 -0.02 -22.48 2.89
CA ASN A 45 -1.28 -23.03 2.35
C ASN A 45 -2.29 -21.93 1.93
N GLU A 46 -2.50 -21.83 0.61
CA GLU A 46 -2.86 -20.60 -0.11
C GLU A 46 -4.20 -19.98 0.28
N LYS A 47 -5.19 -20.79 0.70
CA LYS A 47 -6.61 -20.37 0.77
C LYS A 47 -6.83 -19.07 1.56
N TYR A 48 -6.11 -18.86 2.67
CA TYR A 48 -6.28 -17.68 3.53
C TYR A 48 -5.08 -16.73 3.52
N ALA A 49 -3.95 -17.13 2.94
CA ALA A 49 -2.71 -16.37 2.98
C ALA A 49 -2.85 -15.05 2.21
N LYS A 50 -3.41 -15.11 1.00
CA LYS A 50 -3.66 -13.93 0.15
C LYS A 50 -4.60 -12.93 0.83
N SER A 51 -5.70 -13.41 1.43
CA SER A 51 -6.68 -12.55 2.11
C SER A 51 -6.09 -11.86 3.34
N MET A 52 -5.35 -12.58 4.19
CA MET A 52 -4.65 -11.96 5.31
C MET A 52 -3.64 -10.92 4.85
N LEU A 53 -2.87 -11.25 3.81
CA LEU A 53 -1.83 -10.36 3.30
C LEU A 53 -2.42 -9.08 2.68
N LEU A 54 -3.45 -9.20 1.85
CA LEU A 54 -4.17 -8.07 1.26
C LEU A 54 -4.81 -7.20 2.35
N HIS A 55 -5.40 -7.82 3.38
CA HIS A 55 -6.02 -7.09 4.47
C HIS A 55 -4.99 -6.30 5.29
N LEU A 56 -3.89 -6.95 5.69
CA LEU A 56 -2.81 -6.31 6.43
C LEU A 56 -2.17 -5.17 5.64
N SER A 57 -2.02 -5.31 4.32
CA SER A 57 -1.45 -4.27 3.46
C SER A 57 -2.38 -3.06 3.28
N LYS A 58 -3.71 -3.29 3.23
CA LYS A 58 -4.73 -2.23 3.19
C LYS A 58 -4.80 -1.45 4.52
N HIS A 59 -4.46 -2.09 5.63
CA HIS A 59 -4.56 -1.55 6.99
C HIS A 59 -3.20 -1.52 7.72
N ALA A 60 -2.15 -1.09 7.01
CA ALA A 60 -0.78 -1.07 7.50
C ALA A 60 -0.51 -0.01 8.59
N ASP A 61 -1.48 0.86 8.87
CA ASP A 61 -1.43 1.90 9.91
C ASP A 61 -1.53 1.35 11.34
N ARG A 62 -1.92 0.08 11.51
CA ARG A 62 -2.07 -0.56 12.82
C ARG A 62 -1.64 -2.01 12.86
N TYR A 63 -1.46 -2.52 14.07
CA TYR A 63 -1.27 -3.94 14.31
C TYR A 63 -2.60 -4.70 14.42
N TRP A 64 -2.55 -5.95 14.01
CA TRP A 64 -3.61 -6.94 14.05
C TRP A 64 -3.13 -8.18 14.77
N THR A 65 -4.05 -8.80 15.52
CA THR A 65 -3.82 -10.10 16.14
C THR A 65 -4.42 -11.23 15.31
N PRO A 66 -3.96 -12.49 15.49
CA PRO A 66 -4.60 -13.64 14.88
C PRO A 66 -6.11 -13.73 15.19
N LYS A 67 -6.54 -13.22 16.36
CA LYS A 67 -7.95 -13.16 16.75
C LYS A 67 -8.71 -12.15 15.90
N ASP A 68 -8.18 -10.93 15.78
CA ASP A 68 -8.81 -9.87 14.98
C ASP A 68 -8.97 -10.33 13.52
N LEU A 69 -7.92 -10.93 12.93
CA LEU A 69 -7.97 -11.42 11.55
C LEU A 69 -8.96 -12.58 11.37
N LYS A 70 -9.09 -13.46 12.37
CA LYS A 70 -10.07 -14.55 12.31
C LYS A 70 -11.50 -14.01 12.22
N GLU A 71 -11.80 -13.03 13.06
CA GLU A 71 -13.13 -12.40 13.15
C GLU A 71 -13.43 -11.58 11.89
N GLU A 72 -12.49 -10.74 11.48
CA GLU A 72 -12.66 -9.82 10.34
C GLU A 72 -12.77 -10.55 8.99
N LEU A 73 -11.98 -11.61 8.80
CA LEU A 73 -11.89 -12.32 7.52
C LEU A 73 -12.72 -13.62 7.49
N GLY A 74 -13.45 -13.94 8.57
CA GLY A 74 -14.23 -15.17 8.66
C GLY A 74 -13.41 -16.45 8.47
N ILE A 75 -12.15 -16.44 8.92
CA ILE A 75 -11.20 -17.53 8.65
C ILE A 75 -11.55 -18.77 9.47
N ASP A 76 -11.79 -19.89 8.79
CA ASP A 76 -11.98 -21.19 9.43
C ASP A 76 -10.65 -21.90 9.70
N LEU A 77 -9.85 -21.31 10.60
CA LEU A 77 -8.62 -21.86 11.15
C LEU A 77 -8.54 -21.58 12.66
N SER A 78 -7.77 -22.37 13.40
CA SER A 78 -7.47 -22.03 14.79
C SER A 78 -6.58 -20.79 14.89
N ILE A 79 -6.61 -20.13 16.04
CA ILE A 79 -5.74 -18.97 16.34
C ILE A 79 -4.25 -19.31 16.14
N ASP A 80 -3.81 -20.50 16.56
CA ASP A 80 -2.42 -20.95 16.37
C ASP A 80 -2.07 -21.18 14.90
N GLN A 81 -3.01 -21.70 14.12
CA GLN A 81 -2.84 -21.90 12.68
C GLN A 81 -2.74 -20.57 11.93
N ILE A 82 -3.48 -19.54 12.37
CA ILE A 82 -3.38 -18.19 11.83
C ILE A 82 -2.04 -17.57 12.23
N LYS A 83 -1.66 -17.64 13.51
CA LYS A 83 -0.37 -17.16 14.01
C LYS A 83 0.81 -17.77 13.24
N LYS A 84 0.80 -19.10 13.03
CA LYS A 84 1.87 -19.78 12.27
C LYS A 84 2.03 -19.22 10.86
N ARG A 85 0.91 -18.94 10.17
CA ARG A 85 0.95 -18.36 8.82
C ARG A 85 1.47 -16.92 8.83
N LEU A 86 1.06 -16.11 9.80
CA LEU A 86 1.57 -14.74 9.96
C LEU A 86 3.07 -14.72 10.25
N VAL A 87 3.56 -15.66 11.06
CA VAL A 87 4.99 -15.86 11.31
C VAL A 87 5.73 -16.14 9.99
N GLN A 88 5.22 -17.05 9.16
CA GLN A 88 5.80 -17.38 7.85
C GLN A 88 5.75 -16.19 6.87
N LEU A 89 4.66 -15.43 6.84
CA LEU A 89 4.54 -14.22 6.02
C LEU A 89 5.57 -13.17 6.44
N SER A 90 5.80 -13.03 7.74
CA SER A 90 6.83 -12.13 8.28
C SER A 90 8.25 -12.62 7.97
N GLU A 91 8.50 -13.93 8.00
CA GLU A 91 9.81 -14.51 7.62
C GLU A 91 10.11 -14.39 6.13
N GLY A 92 9.08 -14.19 5.30
CA GLY A 92 9.20 -13.88 3.88
C GLY A 92 9.25 -12.38 3.58
N ASP A 93 9.45 -11.53 4.58
CA ASP A 93 9.50 -10.07 4.48
C ASP A 93 8.23 -9.44 3.87
N LEU A 94 7.07 -10.09 4.00
CA LEU A 94 5.80 -9.59 3.45
C LEU A 94 4.98 -8.76 4.45
N ILE A 95 5.27 -8.88 5.75
CA ILE A 95 4.60 -8.17 6.85
C ILE A 95 5.56 -7.92 8.02
N ASP A 96 5.27 -6.94 8.85
CA ASP A 96 6.05 -6.62 10.06
C ASP A 96 5.47 -7.28 11.32
N ARG A 97 6.33 -7.50 12.33
CA ARG A 97 5.95 -7.90 13.69
C ARG A 97 5.98 -6.71 14.65
N GLY A 98 5.12 -6.77 15.66
CA GLY A 98 5.10 -5.82 16.78
C GLY A 98 5.96 -6.27 17.96
N VAL A 99 5.73 -5.62 19.11
CA VAL A 99 6.47 -5.91 20.35
C VAL A 99 6.08 -7.26 20.94
N SER A 100 4.83 -7.68 20.76
CA SER A 100 4.36 -9.00 21.21
C SER A 100 4.28 -10.00 20.06
N ASP A 101 4.41 -11.28 20.38
CA ASP A 101 4.37 -12.42 19.44
C ASP A 101 3.05 -12.61 18.67
N ILE A 102 2.05 -11.78 18.96
CA ILE A 102 0.73 -11.81 18.33
C ILE A 102 0.41 -10.56 17.54
N GLN A 103 1.32 -9.59 17.45
CA GLN A 103 1.10 -8.34 16.72
C GLN A 103 1.75 -8.40 15.34
N PHE A 104 0.95 -8.20 14.31
CA PHE A 104 1.37 -8.19 12.91
C PHE A 104 0.78 -6.99 12.17
N LYS A 105 1.50 -6.40 11.22
CA LYS A 105 0.98 -5.31 10.38
C LYS A 105 1.52 -5.40 8.96
N GLY A 106 0.85 -4.78 7.99
CA GLY A 106 1.41 -4.63 6.64
C GLY A 106 2.67 -3.76 6.62
N LEU A 107 3.47 -3.92 5.57
CA LEU A 107 4.64 -3.08 5.33
C LEU A 107 4.24 -1.61 5.16
N SER A 108 5.09 -0.71 5.66
CA SER A 108 4.79 0.73 5.69
C SER A 108 5.08 1.46 4.36
N ASP A 109 5.84 0.85 3.45
CA ASP A 109 6.28 1.49 2.19
C ASP A 109 5.19 1.56 1.10
N GLY A 110 4.06 0.86 1.30
CA GLY A 110 2.89 0.89 0.42
C GLY A 110 3.05 0.20 -0.94
N THR A 111 4.27 -0.13 -1.37
CA THR A 111 4.54 -0.74 -2.69
C THR A 111 3.93 -2.13 -2.79
N LEU A 112 4.14 -2.97 -1.76
CA LEU A 112 3.57 -4.30 -1.73
C LEU A 112 2.03 -4.24 -1.76
N ASN A 113 1.41 -3.27 -1.07
CA ASN A 113 -0.05 -3.09 -1.11
C ASN A 113 -0.56 -2.89 -2.53
N LEU A 114 0.13 -2.09 -3.35
CA LEU A 114 -0.25 -1.86 -4.74
C LEU A 114 -0.16 -3.15 -5.58
N ILE A 115 0.92 -3.92 -5.40
CA ILE A 115 1.10 -5.22 -6.05
C ILE A 115 -0.02 -6.20 -5.66
N LEU A 116 -0.32 -6.31 -4.37
CA LEU A 116 -1.34 -7.21 -3.84
C LEU A 116 -2.73 -6.84 -4.34
N ARG A 117 -3.06 -5.54 -4.35
CA ARG A 117 -4.32 -5.04 -4.87
C ARG A 117 -4.47 -5.38 -6.35
N ASN A 118 -3.46 -5.11 -7.17
CA ASN A 118 -3.47 -5.46 -8.59
C ASN A 118 -3.62 -6.98 -8.85
N ARG A 119 -3.08 -7.83 -7.96
CA ARG A 119 -3.03 -9.28 -8.20
C ARG A 119 -4.16 -10.08 -7.56
N PHE A 120 -4.64 -9.66 -6.40
CA PHE A 120 -5.52 -10.47 -5.55
C PHE A 120 -6.87 -9.80 -5.24
N GLU A 121 -7.01 -8.48 -5.42
CA GLU A 121 -8.26 -7.79 -5.07
C GLU A 121 -9.43 -8.25 -5.96
N GLU A 122 -9.19 -8.52 -7.25
CA GLU A 122 -10.22 -9.08 -8.12
C GLU A 122 -10.59 -10.52 -7.74
N GLU A 123 -9.59 -11.34 -7.40
CA GLU A 123 -9.80 -12.73 -6.96
C GLU A 123 -10.61 -12.80 -5.65
N ILE A 124 -10.33 -11.89 -4.72
CA ILE A 124 -10.87 -11.93 -3.36
C ILE A 124 -12.16 -11.13 -3.22
N ASP A 125 -12.18 -9.89 -3.72
CA ASP A 125 -13.28 -8.93 -3.54
C ASP A 125 -14.19 -8.86 -4.78
N GLY A 126 -13.81 -9.48 -5.91
CA GLY A 126 -14.62 -9.57 -7.12
C GLY A 126 -14.57 -8.33 -8.02
N PHE A 127 -13.63 -7.40 -7.79
CA PHE A 127 -13.44 -6.23 -8.64
C PHE A 127 -11.95 -5.92 -8.87
N ALA A 128 -11.60 -5.55 -10.10
CA ALA A 128 -10.27 -5.06 -10.43
C ALA A 128 -10.11 -3.60 -9.99
N PRO A 129 -9.03 -3.24 -9.26
CA PRO A 129 -8.80 -1.86 -8.86
C PRO A 129 -8.30 -1.01 -10.02
N ASP A 130 -8.85 0.20 -10.17
CA ASP A 130 -8.27 1.22 -11.04
C ASP A 130 -7.18 2.01 -10.28
N LEU A 131 -5.94 1.52 -10.38
CA LEU A 131 -4.81 2.16 -9.71
C LEU A 131 -4.48 3.54 -10.28
N LYS A 132 -4.77 3.79 -11.57
CA LYS A 132 -4.56 5.11 -12.17
C LYS A 132 -5.49 6.15 -11.54
N ASP A 133 -6.76 5.82 -11.39
CA ASP A 133 -7.73 6.68 -10.70
C ASP A 133 -7.33 6.92 -9.23
N VAL A 134 -6.83 5.88 -8.54
CA VAL A 134 -6.30 6.02 -7.17
C VAL A 134 -5.15 7.04 -7.13
N PHE A 135 -4.16 6.94 -8.02
CA PHE A 135 -3.04 7.88 -8.06
C PHE A 135 -3.47 9.29 -8.46
N GLN A 136 -4.38 9.42 -9.42
CA GLN A 136 -4.95 10.72 -9.82
C GLN A 136 -5.60 11.43 -8.63
N LYS A 137 -6.41 10.70 -7.84
CA LYS A 137 -7.03 11.23 -6.63
C LYS A 137 -6.00 11.64 -5.59
N GLN A 138 -4.97 10.83 -5.34
CA GLN A 138 -3.90 11.15 -4.39
C GLN A 138 -3.11 12.39 -4.80
N ILE A 139 -2.67 12.47 -6.06
CA ILE A 139 -1.95 13.63 -6.60
C ILE A 139 -2.81 14.90 -6.48
N LYS A 140 -4.12 14.80 -6.78
CA LYS A 140 -5.04 15.93 -6.63
C LYS A 140 -5.15 16.41 -5.19
N THR A 141 -5.28 15.49 -4.23
CA THR A 141 -5.31 15.80 -2.79
C THR A 141 -4.01 16.48 -2.35
N LEU A 142 -2.86 15.87 -2.64
CA LEU A 142 -1.55 16.41 -2.28
C LEU A 142 -1.31 17.79 -2.91
N THR A 143 -1.74 17.99 -4.15
CA THR A 143 -1.64 19.30 -4.83
C THR A 143 -2.49 20.36 -4.13
N SER A 144 -3.70 19.99 -3.68
CA SER A 144 -4.58 20.89 -2.92
C SER A 144 -3.98 21.24 -1.55
N GLU A 145 -3.48 20.25 -0.82
CA GLU A 145 -2.86 20.45 0.50
C GLU A 145 -1.60 21.31 0.42
N ASN A 146 -0.71 21.04 -0.55
CA ASN A 146 0.47 21.85 -0.78
C ASN A 146 0.11 23.31 -1.11
N SER A 147 -0.93 23.52 -1.93
CA SER A 147 -1.42 24.87 -2.24
C SER A 147 -1.91 25.60 -0.98
N LYS A 148 -2.63 24.92 -0.09
CA LYS A 148 -3.07 25.48 1.20
C LYS A 148 -1.89 25.81 2.12
N LEU A 149 -0.94 24.89 2.27
CA LEU A 149 0.26 25.09 3.10
C LEU A 149 1.09 26.28 2.61
N ARG A 150 1.28 26.43 1.30
CA ARG A 150 1.95 27.59 0.72
C ARG A 150 1.23 28.90 1.01
N GLY A 151 -0.10 28.91 0.96
CA GLY A 151 -0.90 30.09 1.34
C GLY A 151 -0.76 30.45 2.81
N LEU A 152 -0.76 29.44 3.71
CA LEU A 152 -0.55 29.64 5.15
C LEU A 152 0.86 30.17 5.44
N LEU A 153 1.89 29.61 4.79
CA LEU A 153 3.28 30.08 4.92
C LEU A 153 3.43 31.52 4.47
N TYR A 154 2.87 31.88 3.32
CA TYR A 154 2.93 33.25 2.81
C TYR A 154 2.33 34.25 3.82
N HIS A 155 1.14 33.96 4.33
CA HIS A 155 0.48 34.78 5.34
C HIS A 155 1.25 34.84 6.67
N GLN A 156 1.96 33.77 7.05
CA GLN A 156 2.84 33.79 8.23
C GLN A 156 4.08 34.66 8.00
N CYS A 157 4.75 34.55 6.85
CA CYS A 157 5.90 35.38 6.50
C CYS A 157 5.53 36.88 6.47
N GLU A 158 4.37 37.22 5.90
CA GLU A 158 3.86 38.60 5.93
C GLU A 158 3.63 39.11 7.37
N ARG A 159 3.13 38.25 8.26
CA ARG A 159 2.89 38.60 9.67
C ARG A 159 4.15 38.73 10.51
N THR A 160 5.21 37.97 10.20
CA THR A 160 6.47 38.01 10.97
C THR A 160 7.46 39.04 10.44
N GLY A 161 7.17 39.68 9.31
CA GLY A 161 8.05 40.68 8.69
C GLY A 161 9.34 40.08 8.13
N ASP A 162 9.42 38.74 8.05
CA ASP A 162 10.56 38.02 7.48
C ASP A 162 10.45 38.02 5.95
N TYR A 163 10.74 39.18 5.37
CA TYR A 163 11.22 39.25 3.99
C TYR A 163 12.74 39.12 4.07
N SER A 164 13.27 37.91 3.91
CA SER A 164 14.68 37.76 3.55
C SER A 164 14.87 38.38 2.15
N ALA A 165 15.62 39.48 2.12
CA ALA A 165 16.18 40.09 0.93
C ALA A 165 17.13 39.15 0.18
#